data_AF-A0A699TYL4-F1
#
_entry.id   AF-A0A699TYL4-F1
#
_cell.length_a   1.000
_cell.length_b   1.000
_cell.length_c   1.000
_cell.angle_alpha   90.00
_cell.angle_beta   90.00
_cell.angle_gamma   90.00
#
_symmetry.space_group_name_H-M   'P 1'
#
loop_
_entity.id
_entity.type
_entity.pdbx_description
1 polymer ?
#
loop_
_entity_poly.entity_id
_entity_poly.type
_entity_poly.pdbx_seq_one_letter_code
_entity_poly.pdbx_strand_id
1 'polypeptide(L)'
;MKAPFKYLGILVGDNMSSIKAWDETISKMKKRLSRWKLNTLSVGGRLTLLKSVLGSTPIYNMSIFKVHKSVLNLMESLRRNFFNGIQDGDRKIA
;
A
#
# COMPACT_ATOMS: atom_id res chain seq x y z
N MET A 1 21.35 1.47 -24.02
CA MET A 1 20.26 1.62 -23.02
C MET A 1 20.32 0.43 -22.07
N LYS A 2 20.50 0.64 -20.76
CA LYS A 2 20.43 -0.44 -19.77
C LYS A 2 18.98 -0.89 -19.63
N ALA A 3 18.74 -2.20 -19.75
CA ALA A 3 17.43 -2.78 -19.49
C ALA A 3 17.00 -2.52 -18.03
N PRO A 4 15.70 -2.31 -17.75
CA PRO A 4 15.22 -2.15 -16.38
C PRO A 4 15.53 -3.40 -15.57
N PHE A 5 16.10 -3.23 -14.37
CA PHE A 5 16.48 -4.33 -13.49
C PHE A 5 15.83 -4.18 -12.11
N LYS A 6 15.54 -5.29 -11.45
CA LYS A 6 14.88 -5.28 -10.15
C LYS A 6 15.90 -5.15 -9.02
N TYR A 7 15.80 -4.09 -8.22
CA TYR A 7 16.62 -3.86 -7.04
C TYR A 7 15.73 -3.53 -5.84
N LEU A 8 15.95 -4.23 -4.72
CA LEU A 8 15.17 -4.06 -3.48
C LEU A 8 13.64 -4.11 -3.68
N GLY A 9 13.18 -4.88 -4.68
CA GLY A 9 11.76 -5.01 -4.99
C GLY A 9 11.17 -3.91 -5.87
N ILE A 10 12.00 -3.13 -6.55
CA ILE A 10 11.61 -2.04 -7.46
C ILE A 10 12.32 -2.19 -8.81
N LEU A 11 11.64 -1.90 -9.93
CA LEU A 11 12.22 -1.91 -11.29
C LEU A 11 13.00 -0.62 -11.59
N VAL A 12 14.29 -0.61 -11.28
CA VAL A 12 15.18 0.54 -11.53
C VAL A 12 15.42 0.71 -13.03
N GLY A 13 15.07 1.87 -13.57
CA GLY A 13 15.22 2.21 -14.99
C GLY A 13 13.92 2.23 -15.80
N ASP A 14 12.78 1.95 -15.17
CA ASP A 14 11.44 2.16 -15.75
C ASP A 14 10.89 3.55 -15.39
N ASN A 15 9.79 3.99 -16.02
CA ASN A 15 9.14 5.26 -15.68
C ASN A 15 8.42 5.14 -14.33
N MET A 16 9.13 5.45 -13.24
CA MET A 16 8.58 5.43 -11.87
C MET A 16 7.47 6.46 -11.59
N SER A 17 7.24 7.38 -12.53
CA SER A 17 6.07 8.28 -12.51
C SER A 17 4.79 7.53 -12.91
N SER A 18 4.91 6.33 -13.48
CA SER A 18 3.81 5.47 -13.88
C SER A 18 3.18 4.76 -12.67
N ILE A 19 1.85 4.66 -12.70
CA ILE A 19 1.06 3.90 -11.72
C ILE A 19 1.55 2.44 -11.63
N LYS A 20 2.01 1.86 -12.75
CA LYS A 20 2.49 0.48 -12.82
C LYS A 20 3.68 0.20 -11.90
N ALA A 21 4.57 1.17 -11.72
CA ALA A 21 5.74 1.02 -10.85
C ALA A 21 5.36 0.86 -9.37
N TRP A 22 4.17 1.35 -8.99
CA TRP A 22 3.67 1.31 -7.61
C TRP A 22 2.77 0.10 -7.31
N ASP A 23 2.38 -0.66 -8.33
CA ASP A 23 1.44 -1.78 -8.18
C ASP A 23 2.01 -2.90 -7.29
N GLU A 24 3.29 -3.23 -7.44
CA GLU A 24 3.97 -4.20 -6.57
C GLU A 24 3.95 -3.76 -5.10
N THR A 25 4.19 -2.47 -4.84
CA THR A 25 4.19 -1.90 -3.49
C THR A 25 2.80 -1.91 -2.88
N ILE A 26 1.78 -1.51 -3.64
CA ILE A 26 0.39 -1.53 -3.20
C ILE A 26 -0.08 -2.97 -2.93
N SER A 27 0.27 -3.91 -3.80
CA SER A 27 -0.04 -5.33 -3.63
C SER A 27 0.59 -5.90 -2.35
N LYS A 28 1.85 -5.57 -2.07
CA LYS A 28 2.51 -5.93 -0.80
C LYS A 28 1.78 -5.35 0.42
N MET A 29 1.33 -4.09 0.36
CA MET A 29 0.58 -3.46 1.43
C MET A 29 -0.76 -4.15 1.66
N LYS A 30 -1.52 -4.41 0.59
CA LYS A 30 -2.79 -5.17 0.63
C LYS A 30 -2.59 -6.55 1.24
N LYS A 31 -1.60 -7.30 0.77
CA LYS A 31 -1.29 -8.65 1.26
C LYS A 31 -0.86 -8.66 2.73
N ARG A 32 -0.15 -7.63 3.19
CA ARG A 32 0.21 -7.51 4.61
C ARG A 32 -0.99 -7.20 5.48
N LEU A 33 -1.88 -6.30 5.04
CA LEU A 33 -3.09 -5.93 5.77
C LEU A 33 -4.13 -7.07 5.78
N SER A 34 -4.29 -7.80 4.68
CA SER A 34 -5.27 -8.90 4.58
C SER A 34 -4.97 -10.10 5.50
N ARG A 35 -3.72 -10.27 5.92
CA ARG A 35 -3.36 -11.30 6.91
C ARG A 35 -3.93 -11.05 8.30
N TRP A 36 -4.39 -9.82 8.57
CA TRP A 36 -4.93 -9.46 9.87
C TRP A 36 -6.44 -9.48 9.85
N LYS A 37 -7.03 -10.26 10.76
CA LYS A 37 -8.47 -10.26 10.97
C LYS A 37 -8.87 -8.94 11.62
N LEU A 38 -9.50 -8.07 10.84
CA LEU A 38 -9.89 -6.72 11.29
C LEU A 38 -10.82 -6.76 12.52
N ASN A 39 -11.69 -7.78 12.60
CA ASN A 39 -12.66 -7.95 13.68
C ASN A 39 -12.04 -8.37 15.02
N THR A 40 -10.76 -8.77 15.06
CA THR A 40 -10.06 -9.15 16.30
C THR A 40 -9.15 -8.03 16.82
N LEU A 41 -9.08 -6.89 16.13
CA LEU A 41 -8.21 -5.78 16.50
C LEU A 41 -9.02 -4.64 17.10
N SER A 42 -8.56 -4.13 18.25
CA SER A 42 -9.07 -2.87 18.79
C SER A 42 -8.78 -1.71 17.83
N VAL A 43 -9.46 -0.58 18.00
CA VAL A 43 -9.18 0.64 17.21
C VAL A 43 -7.70 1.04 17.31
N GLY A 44 -7.13 0.97 18.52
CA GLY A 44 -5.70 1.21 18.75
C GLY A 44 -4.80 0.19 18.04
N GLY A 45 -5.16 -1.11 18.10
CA GLY A 45 -4.43 -2.16 17.38
C GLY A 45 -4.43 -1.95 15.87
N ARG A 46 -5.57 -1.56 15.30
CA ARG A 46 -5.68 -1.21 13.87
C ARG A 46 -4.78 -0.03 13.51
N LEU A 47 -4.77 1.03 14.32
CA LEU A 47 -3.91 2.20 14.07
C LEU A 47 -2.41 1.86 14.15
N THR A 48 -1.99 1.09 15.15
CA THR A 48 -0.59 0.68 15.32
C THR A 48 -0.13 -0.20 14.16
N LEU A 49 -0.95 -1.17 13.76
CA LEU A 49 -0.64 -2.04 12.63
C LEU A 49 -0.58 -1.26 11.31
N LEU A 50 -1.48 -0.30 11.13
CA LEU A 50 -1.49 0.56 9.98
C LEU A 50 -0.21 1.40 9.88
N LYS A 51 0.24 1.98 11.02
CA LYS A 51 1.51 2.72 11.09
C LYS A 51 2.71 1.82 10.76
N SER A 52 2.74 0.58 11.25
CA SER A 52 3.88 -0.32 10.98
C SER A 52 3.93 -0.78 9.52
N VAL A 53 2.78 -1.09 8.90
CA VAL A 53 2.70 -1.56 7.50
C VAL A 53 2.88 -0.41 6.51
N LEU A 54 2.16 0.70 6.68
CA LEU A 54 2.24 1.88 5.81
C LEU A 54 3.53 2.67 6.00
N GLY A 55 4.15 2.59 7.19
CA GLY A 55 5.49 3.10 7.40
C GLY A 55 6.50 2.26 6.62
N SER A 56 6.70 0.99 6.99
CA SER A 56 7.82 0.21 6.44
C SER A 56 7.74 -0.10 4.94
N THR A 57 6.55 -0.25 4.35
CA THR A 57 6.41 -0.85 3.00
C THR A 57 6.67 0.14 1.85
N PRO A 58 6.10 1.36 1.82
CA PRO A 58 6.33 2.32 0.74
C PRO A 58 7.48 3.30 1.00
N ILE A 59 8.03 3.40 2.22
CA ILE A 59 9.06 4.42 2.58
C ILE A 59 10.22 4.45 1.57
N TYR A 60 10.76 3.29 1.21
CA TYR A 60 11.89 3.22 0.28
C TYR A 60 11.53 3.77 -1.11
N ASN A 61 10.38 3.36 -1.66
CA ASN A 61 9.88 3.88 -2.95
C ASN A 61 9.62 5.39 -2.91
N MET A 62 8.99 5.88 -1.84
CA MET A 62 8.64 7.30 -1.66
C MET A 62 9.87 8.19 -1.46
N SER A 63 10.97 7.64 -0.94
CA SER A 63 12.23 8.39 -0.77
C SER A 63 12.96 8.64 -2.09
N ILE A 64 12.80 7.76 -3.08
CA ILE A 64 13.52 7.82 -4.35
C ILE A 64 12.64 8.44 -5.45
N PHE A 65 11.32 8.27 -5.38
CA PHE A 65 10.41 8.64 -6.46
C PHE A 65 9.25 9.50 -5.98
N LYS A 66 8.86 10.47 -6.83
CA LYS A 66 7.65 11.28 -6.61
C LYS A 66 6.41 10.41 -6.81
N VAL A 67 5.56 10.34 -5.80
CA VAL A 67 4.32 9.56 -5.82
C VAL A 67 3.30 10.22 -6.74
N HIS A 68 2.68 9.43 -7.63
CA HIS A 68 1.55 9.91 -8.43
C HIS A 68 0.29 10.12 -7.56
N LYS A 69 -0.48 11.17 -7.82
CA LYS A 69 -1.66 11.52 -7.00
C LYS A 69 -2.67 10.37 -6.91
N SER A 70 -2.90 9.65 -8.00
CA SER A 70 -3.80 8.47 -8.01
C SER A 70 -3.33 7.35 -7.09
N VAL A 71 -2.01 7.14 -7.00
CA VAL A 71 -1.41 6.13 -6.11
C VAL A 71 -1.57 6.54 -4.65
N LEU A 72 -1.35 7.82 -4.35
CA LEU A 72 -1.57 8.36 -3.01
C LEU A 72 -3.03 8.18 -2.57
N ASN A 73 -3.98 8.54 -3.44
CA ASN A 73 -5.41 8.35 -3.18
C ASN A 73 -5.78 6.88 -2.92
N LEU A 74 -5.15 5.95 -3.64
CA LEU A 74 -5.36 4.51 -3.44
C LEU A 74 -4.79 4.02 -2.10
N MET A 75 -3.59 4.47 -1.72
CA MET A 75 -3.00 4.17 -0.42
C MET A 75 -3.84 4.73 0.74
N GLU A 76 -4.36 5.94 0.60
CA GLU A 76 -5.28 6.52 1.58
C GLU A 76 -6.61 5.77 1.65
N SER A 77 -7.16 5.32 0.53
CA SER A 77 -8.37 4.51 0.49
C SER A 77 -8.17 3.20 1.24
N LEU A 78 -7.05 2.50 1.00
CA LEU A 78 -6.64 1.31 1.76
C LEU A 78 -6.56 1.58 3.25
N ARG A 79 -5.95 2.70 3.62
CA ARG A 79 -5.82 3.13 5.02
C ARG A 79 -7.18 3.34 5.68
N ARG A 80 -8.09 4.05 5.01
CA ARG A 80 -9.45 4.33 5.51
C ARG A 80 -10.27 3.05 5.62
N ASN A 81 -10.24 2.18 4.61
CA ASN A 81 -10.99 0.93 4.63
C ASN A 81 -10.51 0.01 5.76
N PHE A 82 -9.20 -0.14 5.93
CA PHE A 82 -8.63 -0.93 7.02
C PHE A 82 -8.99 -0.36 8.39
N PHE A 83 -8.84 0.96 8.58
CA PHE A 83 -9.20 1.60 9.84
C PHE A 83 -10.68 1.44 10.17
N ASN A 84 -11.56 1.53 9.18
CA ASN A 84 -13.00 1.35 9.35
C ASN A 84 -13.43 -0.13 9.46
N GLY A 85 -12.51 -1.08 9.26
CA GLY A 85 -12.81 -2.52 9.32
C GLY A 85 -13.54 -3.05 8.08
N ILE A 86 -13.54 -2.30 6.98
CA ILE A 86 -14.18 -2.71 5.72
C ILE A 86 -13.30 -3.77 5.05
N GLN A 87 -13.74 -5.02 5.04
CA GLN A 87 -13.11 -6.10 4.29
C GLN A 87 -13.62 -6.13 2.84
N ASP A 88 -12.79 -6.66 1.94
CA ASP A 88 -13.11 -6.84 0.53
C ASP A 88 -14.20 -7.93 0.42
N GLY A 89 -15.46 -7.51 0.48
CA GLY A 89 -16.65 -8.37 0.61
C GLY A 89 -17.82 -7.68 1.30
N ASP A 90 -17.55 -6.75 2.23
CA ASP A 90 -18.56 -6.02 3.00
C ASP A 90 -18.90 -4.65 2.37
N ARG A 91 -19.12 -4.61 1.06
CA ARG A 91 -19.71 -3.39 0.46
C ARG A 91 -21.08 -3.22 1.10
N LYS A 92 -21.21 -2.26 2.03
CA LYS A 92 -22.51 -1.81 2.51
C LYS A 92 -23.34 -1.44 1.29
N ILE A 93 -24.33 -2.27 1.01
CA ILE A 93 -25.45 -1.93 0.13
C ILE A 93 -26.11 -0.73 0.82
N ALA A 94 -26.10 0.40 0.12
CA ALA A 94 -26.86 1.58 0.50
C ALA A 94 -28.36 1.28 0.40
#